data_AF-A0A7Y3GLP2-F1
#
_entry.id   AF-A0A7Y3GLP2-F1
#
_cell.length_a   1.000
_cell.length_b   1.000
_cell.length_c   1.000
_cell.angle_alpha   90.00
_cell.angle_beta   90.00
_cell.angle_gamma   90.00
#
_symmetry.space_group_name_H-M   'P 1'
#
loop_
_entity.id
_entity.type
_entity.pdbx_description
1 polymer ?
#
loop_
_entity_poly.entity_id
_entity_poly.type
_entity_poly.pdbx_seq_one_letter_code
_entity_poly.pdbx_strand_id
1 'polypeptide(L)'
;SPLNEGHTAYKEAYIASVEEAQEVRQQANLLGRSADTTGYAELYYKSIDMAQALKTFGYDYIDENADDEFALLLLESQIVGAQQNLERFKKNYEAVKKHISKKPAYLKKKNRIESFIGQLEAVANVEIGKVAPDFSAPTPNGDLLALNDIKGKATIIDFWASWCGPCRRENPNVVRVYNKYHDKGLEIISVSLDRPNQKDKWLAAIEKDKLTWHHVSNLKYFNDPVAMLYNVNAIPATFILDENGKIVAKKLRGKALEDQIANMLK
;
A
#
# COMPACT_ATOMS: atom_id res chain seq x y z
N SER A 1 -26.24 18.53 -16.84
CA SER A 1 -24.80 18.20 -16.95
C SER A 1 -24.70 16.77 -16.52
N PRO A 2 -24.05 15.89 -17.29
CA PRO A 2 -24.02 14.46 -17.02
C PRO A 2 -23.65 14.15 -15.56
N LEU A 3 -22.72 14.92 -14.99
CA LEU A 3 -22.34 14.84 -13.58
C LEU A 3 -23.50 14.99 -12.57
N ASN A 4 -24.42 15.93 -12.82
CA ASN A 4 -25.57 16.18 -11.95
C ASN A 4 -26.67 15.15 -12.14
N GLU A 5 -26.81 14.61 -13.35
CA GLU A 5 -27.77 13.56 -13.67
C GLU A 5 -27.37 12.25 -12.99
N GLY A 6 -26.11 11.81 -13.15
CA GLY A 6 -25.59 10.61 -12.46
C GLY A 6 -25.65 10.71 -10.94
N HIS A 7 -25.25 11.85 -10.38
CA HIS A 7 -25.34 12.07 -8.93
C HIS A 7 -26.79 12.02 -8.41
N THR A 8 -27.75 12.58 -9.16
CA THR A 8 -29.16 12.57 -8.78
C THR A 8 -29.74 11.16 -8.84
N ALA A 9 -29.49 10.45 -9.94
CA ALA A 9 -29.93 9.06 -10.11
C ALA A 9 -29.38 8.14 -9.01
N TYR A 10 -28.08 8.23 -8.72
CA TYR A 10 -27.46 7.50 -7.62
C TYR A 10 -28.12 7.80 -6.27
N LYS A 11 -28.33 9.09 -5.97
CA LYS A 11 -28.89 9.53 -4.69
C LYS A 11 -30.33 9.05 -4.51
N GLU A 12 -31.17 9.18 -5.54
CA GLU A 12 -32.56 8.75 -5.51
C GLU A 12 -32.66 7.23 -5.33
N ALA A 13 -31.89 6.46 -6.10
CA ALA A 13 -31.85 5.00 -5.99
C ALA A 13 -31.34 4.52 -4.62
N TYR A 14 -30.31 5.19 -4.08
CA TYR A 14 -29.79 4.89 -2.74
C TYR A 14 -30.82 5.19 -1.65
N ILE A 15 -31.49 6.34 -1.70
CA ILE A 15 -32.54 6.71 -0.73
C ILE A 15 -33.69 5.69 -0.76
N ALA A 16 -34.19 5.36 -1.96
CA ALA A 16 -35.25 4.35 -2.12
C ALA A 16 -34.84 2.99 -1.52
N SER A 17 -33.59 2.56 -1.75
CA SER A 17 -33.06 1.31 -1.18
C SER A 17 -32.96 1.35 0.35
N VAL A 18 -32.61 2.52 0.92
CA VAL A 18 -32.58 2.72 2.38
C VAL A 18 -33.98 2.69 2.97
N GLU A 19 -34.96 3.34 2.32
CA GLU A 19 -36.35 3.37 2.75
C GLU A 19 -36.95 1.96 2.74
N GLU A 20 -36.77 1.20 1.66
CA GLU A 20 -37.24 -0.20 1.57
C GLU A 20 -36.59 -1.06 2.68
N ALA A 21 -35.29 -0.90 2.93
CA ALA A 21 -34.60 -1.67 3.97
C ALA A 21 -35.13 -1.33 5.38
N GLN A 22 -35.48 -0.07 5.62
CA GLN A 22 -36.09 0.37 6.87
C GLN A 22 -37.50 -0.22 7.05
N GLU A 23 -38.32 -0.21 6.00
CA GLU A 23 -39.66 -0.79 6.02
C GLU A 23 -39.63 -2.30 6.31
N VAL A 24 -38.78 -3.06 5.60
CA VAL A 24 -38.60 -4.51 5.82
C VAL A 24 -38.16 -4.79 7.26
N ARG A 25 -37.22 -4.01 7.79
CA ARG A 25 -36.77 -4.17 9.17
C ARG A 25 -37.87 -3.83 10.19
N GLN A 26 -38.69 -2.81 9.93
CA GLN A 26 -39.82 -2.48 10.79
C GLN A 26 -40.86 -3.61 10.81
N GLN A 27 -41.19 -4.16 9.64
CA GLN A 27 -42.10 -5.30 9.53
C GLN A 27 -41.55 -6.54 10.24
N ALA A 28 -40.26 -6.86 10.08
CA ALA A 28 -39.62 -7.95 10.83
C ALA A 28 -39.75 -7.75 12.36
N ASN A 29 -39.50 -6.53 12.86
CA ASN A 29 -39.63 -6.24 14.30
C ASN A 29 -41.06 -6.40 14.82
N LEU A 30 -42.08 -6.12 13.99
CA LEU A 30 -43.49 -6.33 14.35
C LEU A 30 -43.82 -7.83 14.41
N LEU A 31 -43.39 -8.62 13.42
CA LEU A 31 -43.60 -10.07 13.39
C LEU A 31 -42.86 -10.79 14.51
N GLY A 32 -41.68 -10.32 14.89
CA GLY A 32 -40.92 -10.86 16.03
C GLY A 32 -41.62 -10.69 17.39
N ARG A 33 -42.69 -9.86 17.47
CA ARG A 33 -43.56 -9.73 18.65
C ARG A 33 -44.85 -10.57 18.53
N SER A 34 -45.02 -11.30 17.44
CA SER A 34 -46.17 -12.14 17.11
C SER A 34 -45.81 -13.63 17.19
N ALA A 35 -46.79 -14.52 16.98
CA ALA A 35 -46.56 -15.96 16.88
C ALA A 35 -46.04 -16.42 15.49
N ASP A 36 -45.97 -15.52 14.50
CA ASP A 36 -45.50 -15.83 13.15
C ASP A 36 -43.97 -15.85 13.08
N THR A 37 -43.40 -17.01 13.36
CA THR A 37 -41.95 -17.24 13.32
C THR A 37 -41.40 -17.40 11.90
N THR A 38 -42.24 -17.79 10.93
CA THR A 38 -41.79 -18.01 9.54
C THR A 38 -41.68 -16.68 8.81
N GLY A 39 -42.70 -15.82 8.90
CA GLY A 39 -42.66 -14.47 8.33
C GLY A 39 -41.59 -13.59 8.99
N TYR A 40 -41.36 -13.76 10.30
CA TYR A 40 -40.24 -13.10 10.98
C TYR A 40 -38.89 -13.50 10.37
N ALA A 41 -38.63 -14.81 10.22
CA ALA A 41 -37.36 -15.29 9.70
C ALA A 41 -37.10 -14.79 8.27
N GLU A 42 -38.11 -14.82 7.40
CA GLU A 42 -38.02 -14.34 6.02
C GLU A 42 -37.63 -12.86 5.96
N LEU A 43 -38.37 -11.99 6.66
CA LEU A 43 -38.09 -10.55 6.66
C LEU A 43 -36.78 -10.21 7.39
N TYR A 44 -36.41 -10.99 8.41
CA TYR A 44 -35.13 -10.83 9.09
C TYR A 44 -33.96 -11.08 8.14
N TYR A 45 -33.96 -12.20 7.40
CA TYR A 45 -32.92 -12.49 6.41
C TYR A 45 -32.94 -11.48 5.25
N LYS A 46 -34.12 -11.11 4.73
CA LYS A 46 -34.24 -10.04 3.73
C LYS A 46 -33.59 -8.74 4.24
N SER A 47 -33.83 -8.36 5.50
CA SER A 47 -33.23 -7.15 6.09
C SER A 47 -31.70 -7.20 6.18
N ILE A 48 -31.13 -8.39 6.39
CA ILE A 48 -29.67 -8.60 6.40
C ILE A 48 -29.11 -8.46 4.99
N ASP A 49 -29.74 -9.09 4.00
CA ASP A 49 -29.31 -9.03 2.60
C ASP A 49 -29.35 -7.59 2.08
N MET A 50 -30.42 -6.85 2.40
CA MET A 50 -30.53 -5.43 2.04
C MET A 50 -29.47 -4.57 2.74
N ALA A 51 -29.20 -4.82 4.03
CA ALA A 51 -28.14 -4.13 4.74
C ALA A 51 -26.75 -4.42 4.13
N GLN A 52 -26.55 -5.63 3.58
CA GLN A 52 -25.33 -5.97 2.87
C GLN A 52 -25.26 -5.30 1.48
N ALA A 53 -26.36 -5.28 0.73
CA ALA A 53 -26.45 -4.59 -0.56
C ALA A 53 -26.18 -3.08 -0.41
N LEU A 54 -26.68 -2.44 0.65
CA LEU A 54 -26.41 -1.01 0.92
C LEU A 54 -24.93 -0.72 1.16
N LYS A 55 -24.14 -1.67 1.68
CA LYS A 55 -22.68 -1.51 1.84
C LYS A 55 -21.94 -1.55 0.51
N THR A 56 -22.44 -2.30 -0.47
CA THR A 56 -21.82 -2.46 -1.79
C THR A 56 -22.45 -1.59 -2.87
N PHE A 57 -23.56 -0.90 -2.56
CA PHE A 57 -24.36 -0.11 -3.49
C PHE A 57 -23.53 0.82 -4.39
N GLY A 58 -22.55 1.50 -3.80
CA GLY A 58 -21.65 2.38 -4.56
C GLY A 58 -20.84 1.62 -5.62
N TYR A 59 -20.35 0.43 -5.29
CA TYR A 59 -19.64 -0.43 -6.26
C TYR A 59 -20.58 -0.95 -7.34
N ASP A 60 -21.78 -1.40 -6.94
CA ASP A 60 -22.77 -1.96 -7.86
C ASP A 60 -23.25 -0.91 -8.88
N TYR A 61 -23.49 0.33 -8.43
CA TYR A 61 -23.77 1.45 -9.34
C TYR A 61 -22.64 1.66 -10.37
N ILE A 62 -21.37 1.59 -9.95
CA ILE A 62 -20.23 1.79 -10.85
C ILE A 62 -20.10 0.65 -11.87
N ASP A 63 -20.41 -0.59 -11.50
CA ASP A 63 -20.39 -1.71 -12.46
C ASP A 63 -21.40 -1.50 -13.60
N GLU A 64 -22.55 -0.89 -13.30
CA GLU A 64 -23.61 -0.62 -14.28
C GLU A 64 -23.43 0.69 -15.05
N ASN A 65 -22.72 1.66 -14.48
CA ASN A 65 -22.62 3.04 -14.99
C ASN A 65 -21.17 3.51 -15.14
N ALA A 66 -20.26 2.62 -15.55
CA ALA A 66 -18.82 2.91 -15.60
C ALA A 66 -18.42 4.04 -16.57
N ASP A 67 -19.27 4.35 -17.55
CA ASP A 67 -19.11 5.42 -18.52
C ASP A 67 -19.67 6.78 -18.06
N ASP A 68 -20.37 6.83 -16.92
CA ASP A 68 -20.86 8.05 -16.29
C ASP A 68 -19.68 8.88 -15.71
N GLU A 69 -19.68 10.20 -15.95
CA GLU A 69 -18.71 11.12 -15.33
C GLU A 69 -18.79 11.10 -13.79
N PHE A 70 -19.95 10.77 -13.22
CA PHE A 70 -20.14 10.61 -11.78
C PHE A 70 -19.45 9.37 -11.21
N ALA A 71 -19.29 8.28 -11.99
CA ALA A 71 -18.70 7.04 -11.50
C ALA A 71 -17.27 7.23 -10.98
N LEU A 72 -16.47 8.12 -11.57
CA LEU A 72 -15.14 8.46 -11.05
C LEU A 72 -15.20 9.18 -9.69
N LEU A 73 -16.17 10.08 -9.50
CA LEU A 73 -16.38 10.77 -8.23
C LEU A 73 -16.81 9.79 -7.14
N LEU A 74 -17.76 8.92 -7.48
CA LEU A 74 -18.25 7.88 -6.58
C LEU A 74 -17.11 6.94 -6.19
N LEU A 75 -16.32 6.46 -7.16
CA LEU A 75 -15.16 5.61 -6.87
C LEU A 75 -14.15 6.30 -5.96
N GLU A 76 -13.82 7.58 -6.20
CA GLU A 76 -12.91 8.34 -5.33
C GLU A 76 -13.44 8.44 -3.88
N SER A 77 -14.75 8.63 -3.71
CA SER A 77 -15.37 8.70 -2.38
C SER A 77 -15.25 7.39 -1.58
N GLN A 78 -15.16 6.26 -2.29
CA GLN A 78 -15.06 4.93 -1.67
C GLN A 78 -13.66 4.57 -1.17
N ILE A 79 -12.64 5.40 -1.41
CA ILE A 79 -11.25 5.17 -0.96
C ILE A 79 -11.17 4.82 0.53
N VAL A 80 -11.94 5.49 1.39
CA VAL A 80 -11.89 5.28 2.86
C VAL A 80 -12.34 3.86 3.25
N GLY A 81 -13.27 3.27 2.51
CA GLY A 81 -13.80 1.92 2.76
C GLY A 81 -13.20 0.82 1.88
N ALA A 82 -12.38 1.19 0.88
CA ALA A 82 -11.90 0.30 -0.16
C ALA A 82 -11.05 -0.88 0.34
N GLN A 83 -10.40 -0.75 1.51
CA GLN A 83 -9.63 -1.85 2.09
C GLN A 83 -10.45 -3.12 2.32
N GLN A 84 -11.75 -2.97 2.63
CA GLN A 84 -12.63 -4.12 2.86
C GLN A 84 -13.09 -4.80 1.57
N ASN A 85 -12.93 -4.12 0.42
CA ASN A 85 -13.41 -4.56 -0.88
C ASN A 85 -12.38 -4.26 -1.99
N LEU A 86 -11.09 -4.50 -1.73
CA LEU A 86 -10.00 -4.03 -2.60
C LEU A 86 -10.12 -4.57 -4.03
N GLU A 87 -10.41 -5.86 -4.19
CA GLU A 87 -10.58 -6.46 -5.52
C GLU A 87 -11.74 -5.84 -6.28
N ARG A 88 -12.86 -5.54 -5.61
CA ARG A 88 -14.00 -4.86 -6.23
C ARG A 88 -13.66 -3.42 -6.59
N PHE A 89 -12.96 -2.71 -5.71
CA PHE A 89 -12.47 -1.36 -5.96
C PHE A 89 -11.55 -1.30 -7.19
N LYS A 90 -10.60 -2.24 -7.31
CA LYS A 90 -9.72 -2.36 -8.48
C LYS A 90 -10.48 -2.67 -9.76
N LYS A 91 -11.44 -3.61 -9.72
CA LYS A 91 -12.30 -3.93 -10.86
C LYS A 91 -13.09 -2.70 -11.34
N ASN A 92 -13.73 -1.98 -10.42
CA ASN A 92 -14.44 -0.74 -10.74
C ASN A 92 -13.51 0.33 -11.30
N TYR A 93 -12.29 0.46 -10.76
CA TYR A 93 -11.30 1.37 -11.32
C TYR A 93 -10.98 1.05 -12.78
N GLU A 94 -10.72 -0.22 -13.12
CA GLU A 94 -10.44 -0.62 -14.50
C GLU A 94 -11.63 -0.41 -15.45
N ALA A 95 -12.87 -0.52 -14.95
CA ALA A 95 -14.06 -0.17 -15.71
C ALA A 95 -14.12 1.34 -15.99
N VAL A 96 -14.05 2.17 -14.94
CA VAL A 96 -14.15 3.63 -15.04
C VAL A 96 -12.99 4.23 -15.84
N LYS A 97 -11.76 3.71 -15.67
CA LYS A 97 -10.52 4.20 -16.30
C LYS A 97 -10.64 4.35 -17.82
N LYS A 98 -11.41 3.48 -18.47
CA LYS A 98 -11.64 3.48 -19.92
C LYS A 98 -12.41 4.71 -20.41
N HIS A 99 -13.18 5.34 -19.52
CA HIS A 99 -14.11 6.43 -19.82
C HIS A 99 -13.69 7.78 -19.19
N ILE A 100 -12.54 7.84 -18.51
CA ILE A 100 -12.09 9.06 -17.82
C ILE A 100 -11.83 10.20 -18.81
N SER A 101 -12.55 11.31 -18.60
CA SER A 101 -12.34 12.57 -19.32
C SER A 101 -10.90 13.11 -19.16
N LYS A 102 -10.34 13.72 -20.22
CA LYS A 102 -9.02 14.35 -20.20
C LYS A 102 -8.96 15.69 -19.44
N LYS A 103 -10.08 16.12 -18.84
CA LYS A 103 -10.15 17.32 -18.00
C LYS A 103 -9.15 17.21 -16.82
N PRO A 104 -8.36 18.25 -16.49
CA PRO A 104 -7.36 18.20 -15.42
C PRO A 104 -7.91 17.75 -14.06
N ALA A 105 -9.14 18.14 -13.72
CA ALA A 105 -9.79 17.73 -12.48
C ALA A 105 -9.99 16.20 -12.38
N TYR A 106 -10.32 15.54 -13.49
CA TYR A 106 -10.54 14.09 -13.55
C TYR A 106 -9.20 13.34 -13.54
N LEU A 107 -8.20 13.86 -14.24
CA LEU A 107 -6.83 13.31 -14.18
C LEU A 107 -6.26 13.38 -12.75
N LYS A 108 -6.51 14.45 -12.01
CA LYS A 108 -6.09 14.55 -10.60
C LYS A 108 -6.74 13.45 -9.73
N LYS A 109 -8.03 13.17 -9.94
CA LYS A 109 -8.76 12.11 -9.22
C LYS A 109 -8.27 10.72 -9.61
N LYS A 110 -8.06 10.49 -10.92
CA LYS A 110 -7.43 9.28 -11.45
C LYS A 110 -6.09 9.01 -10.74
N ASN A 111 -5.21 10.01 -10.70
CA ASN A 111 -3.88 9.87 -10.08
C ASN A 111 -4.00 9.57 -8.57
N ARG A 112 -5.00 10.14 -7.89
CA ARG A 112 -5.26 9.85 -6.47
C ARG A 112 -5.69 8.39 -6.27
N ILE A 113 -6.57 7.87 -7.11
CA ILE A 113 -7.02 6.47 -7.07
C ILE A 113 -5.87 5.52 -7.40
N GLU A 114 -5.10 5.78 -8.47
CA GLU A 114 -3.93 4.98 -8.84
C GLU A 114 -2.89 4.96 -7.72
N SER A 115 -2.61 6.12 -7.10
CA SER A 115 -1.71 6.21 -5.95
C SER A 115 -2.20 5.40 -4.76
N PHE A 116 -3.52 5.38 -4.51
CA PHE A 116 -4.10 4.63 -3.42
C PHE A 116 -4.05 3.12 -3.66
N ILE A 117 -4.40 2.66 -4.88
CA ILE A 117 -4.26 1.25 -5.26
C ILE A 117 -2.81 0.80 -5.12
N GLY A 118 -1.87 1.57 -5.68
CA GLY A 118 -0.44 1.26 -5.57
C GLY A 118 0.05 1.19 -4.12
N GLN A 119 -0.44 2.06 -3.23
CA GLN A 119 -0.12 1.99 -1.80
C GLN A 119 -0.65 0.72 -1.13
N LEU A 120 -1.90 0.32 -1.42
CA LEU A 120 -2.47 -0.90 -0.85
C LEU A 120 -1.74 -2.15 -1.33
N GLU A 121 -1.43 -2.20 -2.62
CA GLU A 121 -0.65 -3.30 -3.20
C GLU A 121 0.76 -3.35 -2.62
N ALA A 122 1.43 -2.21 -2.51
CA ALA A 122 2.74 -2.12 -1.87
C ALA A 122 2.70 -2.63 -0.42
N VAL A 123 1.72 -2.20 0.40
CA VAL A 123 1.52 -2.70 1.76
C VAL A 123 1.39 -4.22 1.78
N ALA A 124 0.48 -4.77 0.97
CA ALA A 124 0.21 -6.21 0.93
C ALA A 124 1.44 -7.02 0.47
N ASN A 125 2.22 -6.46 -0.46
CA ASN A 125 3.42 -7.12 -0.99
C ASN A 125 4.61 -7.08 -0.03
N VAL A 126 4.64 -6.14 0.91
CA VAL A 126 5.73 -6.04 1.90
C VAL A 126 5.36 -6.48 3.31
N GLU A 127 4.38 -7.37 3.45
CA GLU A 127 4.06 -8.02 4.73
C GLU A 127 5.09 -9.07 5.14
N ILE A 128 5.21 -9.31 6.46
CA ILE A 128 6.04 -10.40 6.95
C ILE A 128 5.48 -11.71 6.38
N GLY A 129 6.35 -12.51 5.80
CA GLY A 129 6.03 -13.76 5.17
C GLY A 129 5.80 -13.67 3.65
N LYS A 130 5.83 -12.48 3.04
CA LYS A 130 5.80 -12.32 1.59
C LYS A 130 7.22 -12.28 1.01
N VAL A 131 7.36 -12.69 -0.25
CA VAL A 131 8.60 -12.47 -1.01
C VAL A 131 8.72 -10.98 -1.29
N ALA A 132 9.87 -10.40 -0.98
CA ALA A 132 10.11 -8.98 -1.20
C ALA A 132 10.05 -8.64 -2.70
N PRO A 133 9.35 -7.57 -3.10
CA PRO A 133 9.33 -7.13 -4.49
C PRO A 133 10.74 -6.82 -4.99
N ASP A 134 11.12 -7.39 -6.12
CA ASP A 134 12.41 -7.05 -6.74
C ASP A 134 12.41 -5.59 -7.20
N PHE A 135 13.60 -4.99 -7.22
CA PHE A 135 13.80 -3.65 -7.74
C PHE A 135 15.21 -3.53 -8.30
N SER A 136 15.40 -2.56 -9.20
CA SER A 136 16.71 -2.13 -9.68
C SER A 136 16.80 -0.62 -9.59
N ALA A 137 17.94 -0.11 -9.13
CA ALA A 137 18.19 1.32 -9.02
C ALA A 137 19.67 1.67 -9.24
N PRO A 138 19.98 2.93 -9.61
CA PRO A 138 21.35 3.36 -9.85
C PRO A 138 22.22 3.33 -8.59
N THR A 139 23.41 2.76 -8.70
CA THR A 139 24.49 2.80 -7.71
C THR A 139 25.16 4.19 -7.67
N PRO A 140 26.06 4.47 -6.71
CA PRO A 140 26.93 5.66 -6.73
C PRO A 140 27.56 5.99 -8.09
N ASN A 141 27.99 4.95 -8.80
CA ASN A 141 28.68 5.06 -10.09
C ASN A 141 27.72 5.18 -11.28
N GLY A 142 26.41 4.98 -11.07
CA GLY A 142 25.38 5.08 -12.09
C GLY A 142 24.97 3.73 -12.71
N ASP A 143 25.70 2.66 -12.43
CA ASP A 143 25.33 1.29 -12.84
C ASP A 143 24.04 0.85 -12.13
N LEU A 144 23.24 0.03 -12.79
CA LEU A 144 22.04 -0.54 -12.19
C LEU A 144 22.41 -1.76 -11.33
N LEU A 145 21.84 -1.82 -10.13
CA LEU A 145 21.96 -2.98 -9.24
C LEU A 145 20.56 -3.44 -8.84
N ALA A 146 20.26 -4.73 -9.05
CA ALA A 146 19.00 -5.32 -8.61
C ALA A 146 19.13 -5.95 -7.21
N LEU A 147 18.04 -5.95 -6.44
CA LEU A 147 17.98 -6.65 -5.16
C LEU A 147 18.31 -8.14 -5.33
N ASN A 148 17.72 -8.77 -6.36
CA ASN A 148 17.92 -10.18 -6.62
C ASN A 148 19.38 -10.57 -6.94
N ASP A 149 20.21 -9.63 -7.38
CA ASP A 149 21.62 -9.88 -7.71
C ASP A 149 22.51 -9.98 -6.46
N ILE A 150 22.05 -9.48 -5.31
CA ILE A 150 22.86 -9.34 -4.09
C ILE A 150 22.29 -10.09 -2.88
N LYS A 151 21.29 -10.96 -3.06
CA LYS A 151 20.69 -11.67 -1.93
C LYS A 151 21.69 -12.66 -1.32
N GLY A 152 21.88 -12.57 -0.01
CA GLY A 152 22.60 -13.53 0.81
C GLY A 152 21.67 -14.48 1.58
N LYS A 153 22.24 -15.23 2.52
CA LYS A 153 21.47 -16.03 3.49
C LYS A 153 20.54 -15.18 4.37
N ALA A 154 20.97 -13.94 4.64
CA ALA A 154 20.13 -12.89 5.17
C ALA A 154 20.41 -11.61 4.38
N THR A 155 19.37 -10.88 4.01
CA THR A 155 19.52 -9.60 3.29
C THR A 155 18.79 -8.49 4.03
N ILE A 156 19.44 -7.35 4.28
CA ILE A 156 18.78 -6.15 4.83
C ILE A 156 18.55 -5.16 3.70
N ILE A 157 17.30 -4.72 3.54
CA ILE A 157 16.97 -3.52 2.76
C ILE A 157 16.83 -2.37 3.74
N ASP A 158 17.66 -1.34 3.62
CA ASP A 158 17.66 -0.18 4.49
C ASP A 158 17.34 1.11 3.73
N PHE A 159 16.22 1.75 4.08
CA PHE A 159 15.83 3.05 3.53
C PHE A 159 16.33 4.16 4.45
N TRP A 160 17.18 5.02 3.89
CA TRP A 160 17.87 6.07 4.63
C TRP A 160 18.08 7.33 3.77
N ALA A 161 18.77 8.33 4.32
CA ALA A 161 19.26 9.47 3.56
C ALA A 161 20.38 10.19 4.31
N SER A 162 21.21 10.95 3.59
CA SER A 162 22.32 11.71 4.18
C SER A 162 21.87 12.71 5.27
N TRP A 163 20.66 13.25 5.12
CA TRP A 163 20.01 14.21 6.01
C TRP A 163 19.21 13.57 7.15
N CYS A 164 19.05 12.24 7.16
CA CYS A 164 18.27 11.52 8.17
C CYS A 164 19.08 11.30 9.46
N GLY A 165 18.98 12.24 10.42
CA GLY A 165 19.69 12.14 11.70
C GLY A 165 19.54 10.79 12.43
N PRO A 166 18.33 10.23 12.60
CA PRO A 166 18.16 8.91 13.21
C PRO A 166 18.82 7.77 12.43
N CYS A 167 18.80 7.79 11.09
CA CYS A 167 19.49 6.82 10.25
C CYS A 167 21.00 6.85 10.51
N ARG A 168 21.58 8.06 10.48
CA ARG A 168 23.02 8.30 10.71
C ARG A 168 23.48 7.83 12.10
N ARG A 169 22.62 7.91 13.12
CA ARG A 169 22.91 7.37 14.47
C ARG A 169 22.90 5.85 14.53
N GLU A 170 22.14 5.20 13.66
CA GLU A 170 22.08 3.74 13.56
C GLU A 170 23.25 3.17 12.73
N ASN A 171 23.80 3.93 11.79
CA ASN A 171 24.88 3.48 10.90
C ASN A 171 26.06 2.78 11.62
N PRO A 172 26.60 3.28 12.76
CA PRO A 172 27.63 2.56 13.50
C PRO A 172 27.22 1.16 13.96
N ASN A 173 25.94 0.96 14.30
CA ASN A 173 25.38 -0.35 14.63
C ASN A 173 25.35 -1.26 13.39
N VAL A 174 24.86 -0.74 12.26
CA VAL A 174 24.78 -1.50 11.00
C VAL A 174 26.16 -1.90 10.50
N VAL A 175 27.15 -1.00 10.55
CA VAL A 175 28.55 -1.31 10.21
C VAL A 175 29.10 -2.44 11.08
N ARG A 176 28.85 -2.40 12.40
CA ARG A 176 29.27 -3.48 13.30
C ARG A 176 28.62 -4.82 12.94
N VAL A 177 27.31 -4.81 12.67
CA VAL A 177 26.57 -6.01 12.27
C VAL A 177 27.09 -6.55 10.94
N TYR A 178 27.27 -5.69 9.93
CA TYR A 178 27.79 -6.08 8.63
C TYR A 178 29.17 -6.73 8.74
N ASN A 179 30.14 -6.07 9.39
CA ASN A 179 31.48 -6.61 9.57
C ASN A 179 31.50 -7.96 10.31
N LYS A 180 30.53 -8.20 11.21
CA LYS A 180 30.45 -9.43 12.01
C LYS A 180 29.82 -10.60 11.25
N TYR A 181 28.89 -10.32 10.33
CA TYR A 181 28.05 -11.35 9.70
C TYR A 181 28.15 -11.42 8.17
N HIS A 182 28.85 -10.49 7.51
CA HIS A 182 28.99 -10.48 6.04
C HIS A 182 29.56 -11.80 5.52
N ASP A 183 30.69 -12.24 6.06
CA ASP A 183 31.32 -13.52 5.68
C ASP A 183 30.45 -14.75 6.02
N LYS A 184 29.41 -14.58 6.85
CA LYS A 184 28.43 -15.61 7.18
C LYS A 184 27.22 -15.63 6.23
N GLY A 185 27.18 -14.71 5.27
CA GLY A 185 26.12 -14.58 4.26
C GLY A 185 25.14 -13.43 4.53
N LEU A 186 25.54 -12.40 5.29
CA LEU A 186 24.76 -11.16 5.40
C LEU A 186 25.07 -10.24 4.22
N GLU A 187 24.02 -9.82 3.53
CA GLU A 187 24.06 -8.76 2.54
C GLU A 187 23.20 -7.57 2.96
N ILE A 188 23.59 -6.37 2.54
CA ILE A 188 22.83 -5.14 2.80
C ILE A 188 22.75 -4.32 1.52
N ILE A 189 21.55 -3.87 1.18
CA ILE A 189 21.30 -2.86 0.17
C ILE A 189 20.59 -1.66 0.78
N SER A 190 21.27 -0.52 0.74
CA SER A 190 20.72 0.74 1.25
C SER A 190 20.14 1.58 0.11
N VAL A 191 18.87 1.92 0.21
CA VAL A 191 18.15 2.80 -0.72
C VAL A 191 18.14 4.22 -0.14
N SER A 192 18.85 5.15 -0.79
CA SER A 192 18.88 6.54 -0.35
C SER A 192 17.71 7.36 -0.91
N LEU A 193 17.06 8.13 -0.03
CA LEU A 193 16.02 9.11 -0.34
C LEU A 193 16.56 10.55 -0.35
N ASP A 194 17.83 10.73 -0.70
CA ASP A 194 18.37 12.04 -1.05
C ASP A 194 17.66 12.65 -2.28
N ARG A 195 17.73 13.97 -2.43
CA ARG A 195 17.08 14.72 -3.54
C ARG A 195 17.98 14.79 -4.78
N PRO A 196 17.47 15.21 -5.97
CA PRO A 196 18.25 15.23 -7.21
C PRO A 196 19.56 16.03 -7.11
N ASN A 197 19.59 17.07 -6.28
CA ASN A 197 20.73 17.94 -6.03
C ASN A 197 21.54 17.57 -4.76
N GLN A 198 21.40 16.34 -4.27
CA GLN A 198 22.04 15.87 -3.03
C GLN A 198 22.91 14.62 -3.23
N LYS A 199 23.25 14.25 -4.48
CA LYS A 199 24.16 13.12 -4.76
C LYS A 199 25.47 13.23 -3.98
N ASP A 200 26.12 14.38 -4.00
CA ASP A 200 27.41 14.57 -3.30
C ASP A 200 27.28 14.39 -1.78
N LYS A 201 26.14 14.79 -1.20
CA LYS A 201 25.87 14.61 0.24
C LYS A 201 25.65 13.16 0.58
N TRP A 202 24.97 12.42 -0.29
CA TRP A 202 24.79 10.98 -0.17
C TRP A 202 26.14 10.27 -0.21
N LEU A 203 26.97 10.54 -1.22
CA LEU A 203 28.31 9.95 -1.35
C LEU A 203 29.22 10.28 -0.16
N ALA A 204 29.26 11.55 0.25
CA ALA A 204 30.03 11.96 1.41
C ALA A 204 29.54 11.31 2.71
N ALA A 205 28.23 11.01 2.83
CA ALA A 205 27.69 10.31 3.98
C ALA A 205 28.06 8.82 3.98
N ILE A 206 28.03 8.15 2.82
CA ILE A 206 28.51 6.76 2.66
C ILE A 206 29.95 6.64 3.16
N GLU A 207 30.83 7.52 2.66
CA GLU A 207 32.25 7.53 3.02
C GLU A 207 32.44 7.84 4.50
N LYS A 208 31.84 8.93 4.99
CA LYS A 208 31.99 9.38 6.38
C LYS A 208 31.53 8.33 7.39
N ASP A 209 30.45 7.62 7.09
CA ASP A 209 29.90 6.60 7.98
C ASP A 209 30.44 5.20 7.71
N LYS A 210 31.34 5.05 6.72
CA LYS A 210 31.98 3.78 6.35
C LYS A 210 30.97 2.69 5.96
N LEU A 211 29.97 3.06 5.17
CA LEU A 211 28.92 2.14 4.71
C LEU A 211 29.43 1.34 3.51
N THR A 212 30.08 0.21 3.76
CA THR A 212 30.84 -0.55 2.74
C THR A 212 30.02 -1.54 1.92
N TRP A 213 28.72 -1.66 2.18
CA TRP A 213 27.79 -2.54 1.45
C TRP A 213 27.19 -1.83 0.22
N HIS A 214 26.19 -2.45 -0.41
CA HIS A 214 25.57 -1.93 -1.62
C HIS A 214 24.68 -0.72 -1.36
N HIS A 215 24.81 0.31 -2.20
CA HIS A 215 23.98 1.52 -2.13
C HIS A 215 23.33 1.80 -3.47
N VAL A 216 22.07 2.24 -3.46
CA VAL A 216 21.34 2.69 -4.64
C VAL A 216 20.49 3.91 -4.34
N SER A 217 20.17 4.71 -5.36
CA SER A 217 19.24 5.83 -5.24
C SER A 217 18.73 6.31 -6.59
N ASN A 218 17.43 6.62 -6.70
CA ASN A 218 16.92 7.41 -7.82
C ASN A 218 16.98 8.92 -7.57
N LEU A 219 17.47 9.34 -6.39
CA LEU A 219 17.55 10.73 -5.94
C LEU A 219 16.19 11.45 -5.99
N LYS A 220 15.10 10.76 -5.66
CA LYS A 220 13.72 11.26 -5.80
C LYS A 220 13.00 11.52 -4.49
N TYR A 221 13.71 11.58 -3.36
CA TYR A 221 13.09 11.72 -2.04
C TYR A 221 12.04 10.61 -1.82
N PHE A 222 10.89 10.88 -1.17
CA PHE A 222 9.80 9.90 -1.03
C PHE A 222 9.05 9.57 -2.33
N ASN A 223 9.34 10.25 -3.46
CA ASN A 223 8.85 9.85 -4.78
C ASN A 223 9.79 8.83 -5.46
N ASP A 224 10.75 8.27 -4.71
CA ASP A 224 11.59 7.18 -5.19
C ASP A 224 10.72 5.94 -5.52
N PRO A 225 10.83 5.37 -6.72
CA PRO A 225 10.04 4.20 -7.13
C PRO A 225 10.18 3.01 -6.17
N VAL A 226 11.36 2.79 -5.60
CA VAL A 226 11.62 1.71 -4.64
C VAL A 226 10.97 2.02 -3.29
N ALA A 227 11.04 3.28 -2.83
CA ALA A 227 10.34 3.70 -1.61
C ALA A 227 8.83 3.51 -1.75
N MET A 228 8.25 3.88 -2.89
CA MET A 228 6.82 3.67 -3.17
C MET A 228 6.47 2.17 -3.23
N LEU A 229 7.28 1.37 -3.93
CA LEU A 229 7.10 -0.09 -4.04
C LEU A 229 7.10 -0.78 -2.67
N TYR A 230 7.91 -0.28 -1.74
CA TYR A 230 8.01 -0.81 -0.37
C TYR A 230 7.11 -0.09 0.63
N ASN A 231 6.22 0.80 0.17
CA ASN A 231 5.37 1.65 1.00
C ASN A 231 6.13 2.37 2.14
N VAL A 232 7.29 2.94 1.81
CA VAL A 232 8.13 3.70 2.73
C VAL A 232 7.76 5.19 2.65
N ASN A 233 7.06 5.68 3.67
CA ASN A 233 6.68 7.08 3.81
C ASN A 233 7.43 7.83 4.92
N ALA A 234 8.31 7.12 5.64
CA ALA A 234 9.17 7.66 6.69
C ALA A 234 10.46 6.85 6.76
N ILE A 235 11.56 7.52 7.07
CA ILE A 235 12.86 6.88 7.33
C ILE A 235 13.33 7.23 8.74
N PRO A 236 14.06 6.34 9.43
CA PRO A 236 14.62 5.07 8.91
C PRO A 236 13.58 3.96 8.75
N ALA A 237 13.68 3.14 7.70
CA ALA A 237 12.86 1.94 7.51
C ALA A 237 13.73 0.75 7.08
N THR A 238 13.51 -0.44 7.65
CA THR A 238 14.23 -1.67 7.23
C THR A 238 13.28 -2.82 6.97
N PHE A 239 13.71 -3.69 6.06
CA PHE A 239 13.17 -5.01 5.81
C PHE A 239 14.30 -6.02 5.89
N ILE A 240 14.06 -7.17 6.52
CA ILE A 240 15.03 -8.25 6.64
C ILE A 240 14.47 -9.45 5.90
N LEU A 241 15.26 -9.99 4.98
CA LEU A 241 14.90 -11.09 4.12
C LEU A 241 15.68 -12.34 4.52
N ASP A 242 15.04 -13.51 4.41
CA ASP A 242 15.72 -14.80 4.41
C ASP A 242 16.40 -15.10 3.05
N GLU A 243 17.05 -16.26 2.96
CA GLU A 243 17.75 -16.73 1.76
C GLU A 243 16.85 -16.87 0.52
N ASN A 244 15.53 -17.02 0.73
CA ASN A 244 14.54 -17.11 -0.36
C ASN A 244 14.00 -15.72 -0.74
N GLY A 245 14.48 -14.65 -0.11
CA GLY A 245 13.99 -13.28 -0.31
C GLY A 245 12.66 -13.00 0.39
N LYS A 246 12.23 -13.84 1.35
CA LYS A 246 11.00 -13.64 2.11
C LYS A 246 11.24 -12.65 3.25
N ILE A 247 10.36 -11.68 3.42
CA ILE A 247 10.43 -10.70 4.52
C ILE A 247 10.15 -11.42 5.84
N VAL A 248 11.14 -11.51 6.71
CA VAL A 248 11.02 -12.14 8.04
C VAL A 248 10.89 -11.13 9.17
N ALA A 249 11.36 -9.89 8.96
CA ALA A 249 11.21 -8.82 9.94
C ALA A 249 11.22 -7.43 9.29
N LYS A 250 10.69 -6.44 9.99
CA LYS A 250 10.64 -5.03 9.56
C LYS A 250 10.94 -4.10 10.73
N LYS A 251 11.42 -2.89 10.43
CA LYS A 251 11.58 -1.78 11.40
C LYS A 251 12.50 -2.11 12.60
N LEU A 252 13.39 -3.09 12.47
CA LEU A 252 14.35 -3.43 13.54
C LEU A 252 15.55 -2.48 13.52
N ARG A 253 16.06 -2.14 14.70
CA ARG A 253 17.19 -1.23 14.95
C ARG A 253 17.97 -1.68 16.18
N GLY A 254 19.18 -1.15 16.36
CA GLY A 254 20.02 -1.40 17.53
C GLY A 254 20.24 -2.89 17.77
N LYS A 255 20.08 -3.31 19.03
CA LYS A 255 20.26 -4.71 19.45
C LYS A 255 19.24 -5.66 18.80
N ALA A 256 18.00 -5.22 18.58
CA ALA A 256 16.98 -6.08 17.98
C ALA A 256 17.34 -6.45 16.52
N LEU A 257 17.95 -5.53 15.78
CA LEU A 257 18.49 -5.82 14.44
C LEU A 257 19.61 -6.86 14.53
N GLU A 258 20.59 -6.66 15.42
CA GLU A 258 21.70 -7.60 15.58
C GLU A 258 21.22 -8.98 16.00
N ASP A 259 20.31 -9.08 16.96
CA ASP A 259 19.77 -10.36 17.46
C ASP A 259 19.05 -11.13 16.36
N GLN A 260 18.28 -10.43 15.51
CA GLN A 260 17.59 -11.06 14.38
C GLN A 260 18.60 -11.65 13.37
N ILE A 261 19.61 -10.88 12.98
CA ILE A 261 20.66 -11.36 12.07
C ILE A 261 21.46 -12.50 12.69
N ALA A 262 21.82 -12.37 13.96
CA ALA A 262 22.52 -13.41 14.71
C ALA A 262 21.73 -14.72 14.72
N ASN A 263 20.41 -14.66 14.84
CA ASN A 263 19.54 -15.83 14.81
C ASN A 263 19.46 -16.50 13.42
N MET A 264 19.55 -15.72 12.35
CA MET A 264 19.49 -16.23 10.98
C MET A 264 20.82 -16.82 10.50
N LEU A 265 21.94 -16.30 11.02
CA LEU A 265 23.30 -16.63 10.55
C LEU A 265 24.15 -17.31 11.63
N LYS A 266 23.53 -18.14 12.46
CA LYS A 266 24.22 -18.93 13.49
C LYS A 266 25.28 -19.84 12.88
#